data_AF-A0A7S1RGM7-F1
#
_entry.id   AF-A0A7S1RGM7-F1
#
_cell.length_a   1.000
_cell.length_b   1.000
_cell.length_c   1.000
_cell.angle_alpha   90.00
_cell.angle_beta   90.00
_cell.angle_gamma   90.00
#
_symmetry.space_group_name_H-M   'P 1'
#
loop_
_entity.id
_entity.type
_entity.pdbx_description
1 polymer ?
#
loop_
_entity_poly.entity_id
_entity_poly.type
_entity_poly.pdbx_seq_one_letter_code
_entity_poly.pdbx_strand_id
1 'polypeptide(L)'
;VHGSAAQQRRLAGLLAENAHSLGANCYTSAVLIKALSWGPQDGQMLLARALLSVPGLFSTMARTRHGRLAAKLVLKVLEVPGELDSAVRRLTTEAASFRAAMQRSRG
;
A
#
# COMPACT_ATOMS: atom_id res chain seq x y z
N VAL A 1 -7.00 -16.95 -5.71
CA VAL A 1 -8.12 -16.68 -4.80
C VAL A 1 -9.36 -17.20 -5.50
N HIS A 2 -10.11 -18.14 -4.92
CA HIS A 2 -11.17 -18.88 -5.62
C HIS A 2 -12.57 -18.24 -5.53
N GLY A 3 -12.68 -17.02 -5.00
CA GLY A 3 -13.96 -16.32 -4.89
C GLY A 3 -14.41 -15.71 -6.22
N SER A 4 -15.72 -15.58 -6.42
CA SER A 4 -16.31 -14.90 -7.57
C SER A 4 -15.88 -13.42 -7.62
N ALA A 5 -15.98 -12.78 -8.79
CA ALA A 5 -15.62 -11.36 -8.95
C ALA A 5 -16.37 -10.44 -7.96
N ALA A 6 -17.62 -10.78 -7.61
CA ALA A 6 -18.38 -10.08 -6.57
C ALA A 6 -17.77 -10.24 -5.17
N GLN A 7 -17.35 -11.46 -4.80
CA GLN A 7 -16.67 -11.72 -3.54
C GLN A 7 -15.31 -11.03 -3.46
N GLN A 8 -14.56 -10.99 -4.57
CA GLN A 8 -13.27 -10.29 -4.63
C GLN A 8 -13.44 -8.77 -4.51
N ARG A 9 -14.47 -8.18 -5.12
CA ARG A 9 -14.81 -6.75 -4.93
C ARG A 9 -15.20 -6.44 -3.49
N ARG A 10 -16.05 -7.27 -2.87
CA ARG A 10 -16.44 -7.09 -1.47
C ARG A 10 -15.24 -7.20 -0.53
N LEU A 11 -14.35 -8.15 -0.80
CA LEU A 11 -13.09 -8.29 -0.05
C LEU A 11 -12.21 -7.04 -0.23
N ALA A 12 -12.05 -6.52 -1.45
CA ALA A 12 -11.28 -5.30 -1.69
C ALA A 12 -11.84 -4.09 -0.93
N GLY A 13 -13.17 -3.95 -0.86
CA GLY A 13 -13.83 -2.92 -0.06
C GLY A 13 -13.52 -3.03 1.42
N LEU A 14 -13.69 -4.23 2.01
CA LEU A 14 -13.36 -4.46 3.42
C LEU A 14 -11.88 -4.23 3.75
N LEU A 15 -10.98 -4.59 2.83
CA LEU A 15 -9.54 -4.34 2.98
C LEU A 15 -9.21 -2.84 2.90
N ALA A 16 -9.91 -2.10 2.05
CA ALA A 16 -9.75 -0.66 1.93
C ALA A 16 -10.25 0.08 3.17
N GLU A 17 -11.42 -0.30 3.71
CA GLU A 17 -11.96 0.24 4.97
C GLU A 17 -11.01 0.02 6.16
N ASN A 18 -10.25 -1.07 6.13
CA ASN A 18 -9.31 -1.45 7.20
C ASN A 18 -7.84 -1.18 6.84
N ALA A 19 -7.57 -0.38 5.81
CA ALA A 19 -6.22 -0.19 5.26
C ALA A 19 -5.19 0.23 6.33
N HIS A 20 -5.59 1.09 7.27
CA HIS A 20 -4.72 1.56 8.35
C HIS A 20 -4.23 0.41 9.25
N SER A 21 -5.16 -0.39 9.78
CA SER A 21 -4.84 -1.54 10.65
C SER A 21 -4.10 -2.66 9.91
N LEU A 22 -4.42 -2.85 8.62
CA LEU A 22 -3.86 -3.92 7.79
C LEU A 22 -2.47 -3.58 7.22
N GLY A 23 -2.17 -2.33 6.91
CA GLY A 23 -0.84 -1.97 6.39
C GLY A 23 0.24 -1.85 7.48
N ALA A 24 -0.17 -1.66 8.74
CA ALA A 24 0.74 -1.63 9.89
C ALA A 24 1.13 -3.04 10.40
N ASN A 25 0.39 -4.08 10.03
CA ASN A 25 0.61 -5.45 10.48
C ASN A 25 1.33 -6.28 9.39
N CYS A 26 2.42 -6.95 9.76
CA CYS A 26 3.19 -7.79 8.84
C CYS A 26 2.43 -9.06 8.41
N TYR A 27 1.49 -9.57 9.20
CA TYR A 27 0.71 -10.78 8.90
C TYR A 27 -0.35 -10.56 7.82
N THR A 28 -0.85 -9.33 7.69
CA THR A 28 -1.89 -8.94 6.73
C THR A 28 -1.33 -8.57 5.36
N SER A 29 -0.01 -8.39 5.26
CA SER A 29 0.70 -8.12 4.02
C SER A 29 0.48 -9.19 2.94
N ALA A 30 0.36 -10.47 3.32
CA ALA A 30 0.08 -11.56 2.39
C ALA A 30 -1.31 -11.43 1.73
N VAL A 31 -2.30 -10.99 2.51
CA VAL A 31 -3.67 -10.73 2.02
C VAL A 31 -3.68 -9.55 1.06
N LEU A 32 -2.97 -8.46 1.40
CA LEU A 32 -2.80 -7.29 0.54
C LEU A 32 -2.10 -7.66 -0.78
N ILE A 33 -1.01 -8.43 -0.72
CA ILE A 33 -0.29 -8.92 -1.91
C ILE A 33 -1.22 -9.73 -2.81
N LYS A 34 -2.00 -10.66 -2.23
CA LYS A 34 -2.93 -11.49 -3.01
C LYS A 34 -4.06 -10.68 -3.63
N ALA A 35 -4.64 -9.72 -2.89
CA ALA A 35 -5.69 -8.84 -3.41
C ALA A 35 -5.17 -7.95 -4.55
N LEU A 36 -3.98 -7.36 -4.40
CA LEU A 36 -3.34 -6.52 -5.41
C LEU A 36 -2.84 -7.30 -6.64
N SER A 37 -2.54 -8.59 -6.49
CA SER A 37 -2.02 -9.42 -7.60
C SER A 37 -3.12 -10.12 -8.41
N TRP A 38 -4.24 -10.47 -7.78
CA TRP A 38 -5.24 -11.38 -8.36
C TRP A 38 -6.69 -10.90 -8.26
N GLY A 39 -6.95 -9.73 -7.65
CA GLY A 39 -8.29 -9.16 -7.60
C GLY A 39 -8.73 -8.60 -8.97
N PRO A 40 -10.03 -8.26 -9.15
CA PRO A 40 -10.47 -7.54 -10.33
C PRO A 40 -9.85 -6.14 -10.35
N GLN A 41 -9.58 -5.59 -11.53
CA GLN A 41 -8.85 -4.33 -11.70
C GLN A 41 -9.43 -3.17 -10.87
N ASP A 42 -10.75 -3.00 -10.86
CA ASP A 42 -11.43 -1.98 -10.04
C ASP A 42 -11.15 -2.15 -8.54
N GLY A 43 -11.14 -3.40 -8.06
CA GLY A 43 -10.84 -3.72 -6.66
C GLY A 43 -9.37 -3.51 -6.31
N GLN A 44 -8.46 -3.82 -7.25
CA GLN A 44 -7.05 -3.53 -7.09
C GLN A 44 -6.81 -2.02 -6.99
N MET A 45 -7.42 -1.23 -7.89
CA MET A 45 -7.30 0.24 -7.87
C MET A 45 -7.88 0.85 -6.60
N LEU A 46 -9.06 0.40 -6.17
CA LEU A 46 -9.69 0.87 -4.93
C LEU A 46 -8.78 0.60 -3.73
N LEU A 47 -8.23 -0.61 -3.62
CA LEU A 47 -7.31 -0.97 -2.54
C LEU A 47 -6.00 -0.18 -2.62
N ALA A 48 -5.41 -0.03 -3.81
CA ALA A 48 -4.19 0.73 -4.02
C ALA A 48 -4.34 2.19 -3.58
N ARG A 49 -5.46 2.83 -3.97
CA ARG A 49 -5.80 4.19 -3.55
C ARG A 49 -6.05 4.30 -2.05
N ALA A 50 -6.76 3.35 -1.46
CA ALA A 50 -7.00 3.33 -0.02
C ALA A 50 -5.70 3.17 0.79
N LEU A 51 -4.76 2.34 0.32
CA LEU A 51 -3.44 2.20 0.95
C LEU A 51 -2.62 3.48 0.82
N LEU A 52 -2.73 4.20 -0.30
CA LEU A 52 -2.11 5.52 -0.45
C LEU A 52 -2.81 6.57 0.40
N SER A 53 -4.13 6.59 0.53
CA SER A 53 -4.84 7.67 1.24
C SER A 53 -4.51 7.73 2.73
N VAL A 54 -3.98 6.65 3.32
CA VAL A 54 -3.51 6.64 4.71
C VAL A 54 -2.09 7.24 4.82
N PRO A 55 -1.91 8.37 5.54
CA PRO A 55 -0.58 8.97 5.76
C PRO A 55 0.38 8.01 6.46
N GLY A 56 1.65 7.96 6.03
CA GLY A 56 2.70 7.13 6.65
C GLY A 56 2.58 5.61 6.44
N LEU A 57 1.42 5.10 6.05
CA LEU A 57 1.19 3.66 5.84
C LEU A 57 2.04 3.10 4.71
N PHE A 58 2.07 3.81 3.58
CA PHE A 58 2.78 3.35 2.40
C PHE A 58 4.29 3.22 2.64
N SER A 59 4.91 4.18 3.32
CA SER A 59 6.33 4.06 3.70
C SER A 59 6.56 3.00 4.78
N THR A 60 5.64 2.86 5.74
CA THR A 60 5.71 1.78 6.74
C THR A 60 5.71 0.41 6.07
N MET A 61 4.83 0.20 5.09
CA MET A 61 4.80 -1.01 4.27
C MET A 61 6.12 -1.19 3.52
N ALA A 62 6.60 -0.15 2.81
CA ALA A 62 7.82 -0.22 2.02
C ALA A 62 9.08 -0.62 2.81
N ARG A 63 9.08 -0.42 4.14
CA ARG A 63 10.19 -0.74 5.04
C ARG A 63 10.24 -2.20 5.51
N THR A 64 9.19 -2.98 5.28
CA THR A 64 9.15 -4.40 5.69
C THR A 64 9.35 -5.33 4.49
N ARG A 65 9.87 -6.54 4.70
CA ARG A 65 10.13 -7.50 3.59
C ARG A 65 8.88 -7.76 2.74
N HIS A 66 7.74 -7.98 3.38
CA HIS A 66 6.49 -8.30 2.69
C HIS A 66 5.72 -7.05 2.28
N GLY A 67 5.74 -5.99 3.09
CA GLY A 67 5.15 -4.71 2.71
C GLY A 67 5.85 -4.06 1.51
N ARG A 68 7.16 -4.28 1.30
CA ARG A 68 7.86 -3.84 0.08
C ARG A 68 7.29 -4.48 -1.17
N LEU A 69 6.92 -5.75 -1.11
CA LEU A 69 6.27 -6.43 -2.24
C LEU A 69 4.85 -5.87 -2.48
N ALA A 70 4.08 -5.65 -1.41
CA ALA A 70 2.77 -5.00 -1.51
C ALA A 70 2.87 -3.58 -2.10
N ALA A 71 3.84 -2.77 -1.65
CA ALA A 71 4.07 -1.42 -2.16
C ALA A 71 4.43 -1.41 -3.65
N LYS A 72 5.27 -2.34 -4.11
CA LYS A 72 5.55 -2.51 -5.56
C LYS A 72 4.30 -2.83 -6.36
N LEU A 73 3.42 -3.69 -5.83
CA LEU A 73 2.16 -4.02 -6.49
C LEU A 73 1.21 -2.83 -6.52
N VAL A 74 1.14 -2.02 -5.46
CA VAL A 74 0.40 -0.76 -5.47
C VAL A 74 0.90 0.15 -6.59
N LEU A 75 2.22 0.35 -6.73
CA LEU A 75 2.76 1.18 -7.81
C LEU A 75 2.43 0.62 -9.20
N LYS A 76 2.49 -0.71 -9.37
CA LYS A 76 2.15 -1.37 -10.63
C LYS A 76 0.67 -1.21 -10.99
N VAL A 77 -0.22 -1.32 -10.00
CA VAL A 77 -1.66 -1.09 -10.19
C VAL A 77 -1.95 0.37 -10.56
N LEU A 78 -1.09 1.30 -10.13
CA LEU A 78 -1.19 2.73 -10.35
C LEU A 78 -0.37 3.23 -11.55
N GLU A 79 0.06 2.38 -12.48
CA GLU A 79 0.78 2.77 -13.71
C GLU A 79 -0.02 3.73 -14.64
N VAL A 80 -1.17 4.23 -14.19
CA VAL A 80 -1.85 5.41 -14.77
C VAL A 80 -1.02 6.67 -14.47
N PRO A 81 -0.70 7.51 -15.48
CA PRO A 81 0.06 8.74 -15.28
C PRO A 81 -0.57 9.64 -14.20
N GLY A 82 0.21 10.02 -13.17
CA GLY A 82 -0.17 10.95 -12.09
C GLY A 82 -0.27 10.35 -10.68
N GLU A 83 -0.77 9.12 -10.54
CA GLU A 83 -0.88 8.45 -9.22
C GLU A 83 0.47 7.89 -8.76
N LEU A 84 1.26 7.38 -9.71
CA LEU A 84 2.64 6.93 -9.50
C LEU A 84 3.55 8.07 -8.98
N ASP A 85 3.48 9.24 -9.60
CA ASP A 85 4.29 10.40 -9.21
C ASP A 85 3.96 10.85 -7.78
N SER A 86 2.68 10.83 -7.42
CA SER A 86 2.20 11.16 -6.08
C SER A 86 2.72 10.14 -5.04
N ALA A 87 2.69 8.85 -5.37
CA ALA A 87 3.22 7.80 -4.50
C ALA A 87 4.75 7.91 -4.31
N VAL A 88 5.49 8.18 -5.39
CA VAL A 88 6.95 8.38 -5.35
C VAL A 88 7.32 9.64 -4.55
N ARG A 89 6.60 10.75 -4.75
CA ARG A 89 6.80 11.99 -3.97
C ARG A 89 6.58 11.77 -2.47
N ARG A 90 5.59 10.96 -2.09
CA ARG A 90 5.34 10.64 -0.67
C ARG A 90 6.44 9.78 -0.07
N LEU A 91 6.89 8.73 -0.76
CA LEU A 91 8.03 7.92 -0.30
C LEU A 91 9.29 8.75 -0.11
N THR A 92 9.60 9.62 -1.06
CA THR A 92 10.80 10.48 -1.02
C THR A 92 10.73 11.51 0.11
N THR A 93 9.57 12.15 0.30
CA THR A 93 9.33 13.11 1.40
C THR A 93 9.44 12.45 2.77
N GLU A 94 8.84 11.27 2.95
CA GLU A 94 8.87 10.52 4.21
C GLU A 94 10.28 9.96 4.48
N ALA A 95 11.00 9.52 3.45
CA ALA A 95 12.40 9.09 3.57
C ALA A 95 13.36 10.25 3.92
N ALA A 96 13.11 11.47 3.42
CA ALA A 96 13.86 12.66 3.80
C ALA A 96 13.60 13.04 5.27
N SER A 97 12.33 13.01 5.68
CA SER A 97 11.92 13.31 7.06
C SER A 97 12.52 12.35 8.08
N PHE A 98 12.58 11.05 7.74
CA PHE A 98 13.22 10.04 8.58
C PHE A 98 14.74 10.24 8.71
N ARG A 99 15.44 10.59 7.61
CA ARG A 99 16.88 10.90 7.66
C ARG A 99 17.16 12.13 8.53
N ALA A 100 16.35 13.17 8.40
CA ALA A 100 16.47 14.37 9.22
C ALA A 100 16.24 14.08 10.72
N ALA A 101 15.25 13.24 11.05
CA ALA A 101 14.99 12.82 12.43
C ALA A 101 16.15 11.99 13.02
N MET A 102 16.74 11.08 12.24
CA MET A 102 17.88 10.25 12.68
C MET A 102 19.15 11.08 12.92
N GLN A 103 19.34 12.18 12.19
CA GLN A 103 20.47 13.11 12.41
C GLN A 103 20.31 13.96 13.67
N ARG A 104 19.07 14.24 14.11
CA ARG A 104 18.78 15.01 15.33
C ARG A 104 18.85 14.20 16.62
N SER A 105 18.70 12.87 16.57
CA SER A 105 18.80 12.03 17.78
C SER A 105 20.24 11.62 18.14
N ARG A 106 21.23 12.15 17.43
CA ARG A 106 22.66 11.83 17.56
C ARG A 106 23.52 13.04 17.94
N GLY A 107 22.91 14.18 18.24
CA GLY A 107 23.56 15.36 18.83
C GLY A 107 22.93 15.67 20.18
#